data_AF-A0AAV3SBW4-F1
#
_entry.id   AF-A0AAV3SBW4-F1
#
_cell.length_a   1.000
_cell.length_b   1.000
_cell.length_c   1.000
_cell.angle_alpha   90.00
_cell.angle_beta   90.00
_cell.angle_gamma   90.00
#
_symmetry.space_group_name_H-M   'P 1'
#
loop_
_entity.id
_entity.type
_entity.pdbx_description
1 polymer ?
#
loop_
_entity_poly.entity_id
_entity_poly.type
_entity_poly.pdbx_seq_one_letter_code
_entity_poly.pdbx_strand_id
1 'polypeptide(L)'
;MSVRAFTALKNLLLDLGYTGVFVFVDEFESIARLSPKNEQATLNSIRHLMDQNSDGLCMLFGCAPEVWQDVMSEYHAFSERIGQEVALRPLTAENLTELVEDYLQRERTTTDSGRAVRPFTEESLELILQRSQGNIRQVLSVCSRMLDEAATEDQTEISTEFAQELF
;
A
#
# COMPACT_ATOMS: atom_id res chain seq x y z
N MET A 1 -17.68 20.26 -16.05
CA MET A 1 -16.70 20.21 -17.16
C MET A 1 -15.63 19.14 -16.93
N SER A 2 -15.10 18.99 -15.72
CA SER A 2 -14.10 17.97 -15.35
C SER A 2 -14.50 16.53 -15.72
N VAL A 3 -15.70 16.07 -15.37
CA VAL A 3 -16.15 14.69 -15.64
C VAL A 3 -16.18 14.36 -17.14
N ARG A 4 -16.62 15.31 -17.98
CA ARG A 4 -16.64 15.12 -19.44
C ARG A 4 -15.24 15.03 -20.04
N ALA A 5 -14.31 15.84 -19.54
CA ALA A 5 -12.92 15.79 -19.98
C ALA A 5 -12.27 14.44 -19.63
N PHE A 6 -12.50 13.94 -18.40
CA PHE A 6 -12.02 12.61 -18.00
C PHE A 6 -12.64 11.50 -18.84
N THR A 7 -13.96 11.57 -19.09
CA THR A 7 -14.67 10.58 -19.91
C THR A 7 -14.11 10.54 -21.33
N ALA A 8 -13.81 11.71 -21.92
CA ALA A 8 -13.17 11.78 -23.24
C ALA A 8 -11.77 11.17 -23.24
N LEU A 9 -10.96 11.43 -22.22
CA LEU A 9 -9.64 10.82 -22.06
C LEU A 9 -9.73 9.29 -21.94
N LYS A 10 -10.65 8.79 -21.10
CA LYS A 10 -10.89 7.36 -20.94
C LYS A 10 -11.25 6.72 -22.28
N ASN A 11 -12.20 7.30 -23.02
CA ASN A 11 -12.64 6.75 -24.31
C ASN A 11 -11.50 6.74 -25.32
N LEU A 12 -10.66 7.79 -25.37
CA LEU A 12 -9.48 7.80 -26.21
C LEU A 12 -8.51 6.65 -25.87
N LEU A 13 -8.30 6.36 -24.58
CA LEU A 13 -7.45 5.23 -24.18
C LEU A 13 -8.07 3.89 -24.59
N LEU A 14 -9.38 3.72 -24.45
CA LEU A 14 -10.07 2.51 -24.90
C LEU A 14 -9.96 2.34 -26.42
N ASP A 15 -10.10 3.43 -27.19
CA ASP A 15 -9.95 3.42 -28.66
C ASP A 15 -8.52 3.08 -29.11
N LEU A 16 -7.51 3.36 -28.27
CA LEU A 16 -6.12 2.95 -28.48
C LEU A 16 -5.84 1.48 -28.13
N GLY A 17 -6.85 0.74 -27.65
CA GLY A 17 -6.75 -0.68 -27.32
C GLY A 17 -6.41 -0.99 -25.85
N TYR A 18 -6.41 0.01 -24.96
CA TYR A 18 -6.32 -0.25 -23.52
C TYR A 18 -7.64 -0.82 -23.00
N THR A 19 -7.59 -1.67 -21.97
CA THR A 19 -8.78 -2.36 -21.43
C THR A 19 -9.53 -1.56 -20.37
N GLY A 20 -8.89 -0.55 -19.78
CA GLY A 20 -9.49 0.28 -18.74
C GLY A 20 -8.49 1.27 -18.14
N VAL A 21 -9.03 2.18 -17.34
CA VAL A 21 -8.29 3.19 -16.59
C VAL A 21 -8.41 2.87 -15.11
N PHE A 22 -7.28 2.76 -14.43
CA PHE A 22 -7.22 2.58 -12.99
C PHE A 22 -6.78 3.89 -12.34
N VAL A 23 -7.57 4.39 -11.39
CA VAL A 23 -7.28 5.60 -10.64
C VAL A 23 -7.12 5.22 -9.17
N PHE A 24 -5.91 5.40 -8.65
CA PHE A 24 -5.64 5.26 -7.22
C PHE A 24 -5.62 6.63 -6.56
N VAL A 25 -6.47 6.82 -5.56
CA VAL A 25 -6.55 8.02 -4.73
C VAL A 25 -6.02 7.64 -3.36
N ASP A 26 -4.79 8.07 -3.06
CA ASP A 26 -4.18 7.90 -1.75
C ASP A 26 -4.63 9.02 -0.79
N GLU A 27 -4.51 8.78 0.51
CA GLU A 27 -4.92 9.72 1.59
C GLU A 27 -6.35 10.29 1.41
N PHE A 28 -7.32 9.43 1.05
CA PHE A 28 -8.71 9.84 0.84
C PHE A 28 -9.33 10.48 2.08
N GLU A 29 -8.83 10.19 3.29
CA GLU A 29 -9.25 10.85 4.52
C GLU A 29 -9.04 12.37 4.52
N SER A 30 -8.22 12.90 3.61
CA SER A 30 -8.02 14.34 3.43
C SER A 30 -9.31 15.09 3.11
N ILE A 31 -10.34 14.42 2.57
CA ILE A 31 -11.65 15.01 2.30
C ILE A 31 -12.36 15.48 3.58
N ALA A 32 -12.15 14.80 4.70
CA ALA A 32 -12.76 15.14 5.98
C ALA A 32 -12.18 16.44 6.57
N ARG A 33 -11.08 16.96 6.01
CA ARG A 33 -10.50 18.26 6.37
C ARG A 33 -11.16 19.43 5.62
N LEU A 34 -11.97 19.13 4.61
CA LEU A 34 -12.67 20.16 3.85
C LEU A 34 -13.83 20.75 4.67
N SER A 35 -14.30 21.93 4.26
CA SER A 35 -15.58 22.41 4.79
C SER A 35 -16.70 21.46 4.35
N PRO A 36 -17.79 21.30 5.13
CA PRO A 36 -18.86 20.35 4.80
C PRO A 36 -19.43 20.53 3.38
N LYS A 37 -19.54 21.78 2.93
CA LYS A 37 -19.98 22.11 1.57
C LYS A 37 -19.01 21.58 0.50
N ASN A 38 -17.70 21.72 0.72
CA ASN A 38 -16.68 21.29 -0.23
C ASN A 38 -16.49 19.78 -0.21
N GLU A 39 -16.59 19.15 0.96
CA GLU A 39 -16.61 17.70 1.11
C GLU A 39 -17.78 17.09 0.32
N GLN A 40 -19.00 17.55 0.57
CA GLN A 40 -20.19 17.09 -0.15
C GLN A 40 -20.08 17.32 -1.67
N ALA A 41 -19.54 18.47 -2.09
CA ALA A 41 -19.33 18.76 -3.50
C ALA A 41 -18.29 17.81 -4.14
N THR A 42 -17.24 17.47 -3.40
CA THR A 42 -16.17 16.55 -3.84
C THR A 42 -16.70 15.14 -3.96
N LEU A 43 -17.34 14.61 -2.92
CA LEU A 43 -17.95 13.28 -2.93
C LEU A 43 -18.98 13.12 -4.04
N ASN A 44 -19.84 14.12 -4.25
CA ASN A 44 -20.78 14.10 -5.38
C ASN A 44 -20.08 14.13 -6.74
N SER A 45 -18.97 14.85 -6.86
CA SER A 45 -18.20 14.89 -8.11
C SER A 45 -17.56 13.53 -8.43
N ILE A 46 -17.00 12.86 -7.42
CA ILE A 46 -16.45 11.50 -7.55
C ILE A 46 -17.58 10.50 -7.88
N ARG A 47 -18.71 10.60 -7.16
CA ARG A 47 -19.90 9.79 -7.44
C ARG A 47 -20.35 9.92 -8.90
N HIS A 48 -20.45 11.16 -9.39
CA HIS A 48 -20.82 11.42 -10.79
C HIS A 48 -19.78 10.90 -11.79
N LEU A 49 -18.49 10.92 -11.43
CA LEU A 49 -17.43 10.34 -12.26
C LEU A 49 -17.62 8.84 -12.43
N MET A 50 -17.86 8.13 -11.32
CA MET A 50 -18.14 6.69 -11.30
C MET A 50 -19.41 6.36 -12.09
N ASP A 51 -20.50 7.10 -11.85
CA ASP A 51 -21.78 6.89 -12.54
C ASP A 51 -21.68 7.08 -14.07
N GLN A 52 -20.91 8.07 -14.53
CA GLN A 52 -20.73 8.36 -15.96
C GLN A 52 -19.76 7.37 -16.64
N ASN A 53 -18.99 6.62 -15.85
CA ASN A 53 -17.96 5.71 -16.32
C ASN A 53 -18.11 4.34 -15.66
N SER A 54 -19.30 3.73 -15.83
CA SER A 54 -19.61 2.38 -15.33
C SER A 54 -18.67 1.30 -15.88
N ASP A 55 -18.09 1.54 -17.05
CA ASP A 55 -17.23 0.60 -17.76
C ASP A 55 -15.89 1.26 -18.12
N GLY A 56 -14.82 0.47 -18.02
CA GLY A 56 -13.46 0.88 -18.33
C GLY A 56 -12.84 1.85 -17.32
N LEU A 57 -13.45 2.04 -16.15
CA LEU A 57 -12.88 2.80 -15.03
C LEU A 57 -12.92 1.95 -13.76
N CYS A 58 -11.77 1.83 -13.09
CA CYS A 58 -11.67 1.27 -11.74
C CYS A 58 -11.06 2.34 -10.84
N MET A 59 -11.70 2.63 -9.71
CA MET A 59 -11.19 3.56 -8.71
C MET A 59 -10.84 2.80 -7.43
N LEU A 60 -9.67 3.10 -6.89
CA LEU A 60 -9.12 2.54 -5.66
C LEU A 60 -8.88 3.70 -4.70
N PHE A 61 -9.33 3.57 -3.45
CA PHE A 61 -9.17 4.60 -2.42
C PHE A 61 -8.32 4.03 -1.28
N GLY A 62 -7.21 4.70 -0.97
CA GLY A 62 -6.48 4.49 0.28
C GLY A 62 -7.05 5.44 1.32
N CYS A 63 -7.55 4.91 2.43
CA CYS A 63 -8.17 5.70 3.50
C CYS A 63 -7.88 5.09 4.87
N ALA A 64 -7.69 5.95 5.87
CA ALA A 64 -7.70 5.53 7.27
C ALA A 64 -9.09 4.94 7.65
N PRO A 65 -9.15 3.76 8.32
CA PRO A 65 -10.41 3.08 8.63
C PRO A 65 -11.41 3.96 9.39
N GLU A 66 -10.94 4.79 10.32
CA GLU A 66 -11.78 5.63 11.16
C GLU A 66 -12.52 6.67 10.31
N VAL A 67 -11.80 7.36 9.43
CA VAL A 67 -12.39 8.38 8.56
C VAL A 67 -13.26 7.76 7.48
N TRP A 68 -12.87 6.58 6.98
CA TRP A 68 -13.70 5.84 6.02
C TRP A 68 -15.09 5.53 6.58
N GLN A 69 -15.17 5.04 7.82
CA GLN A 69 -16.43 4.73 8.48
C GLN A 69 -17.33 5.96 8.64
N ASP A 70 -16.74 7.09 9.04
CA ASP A 70 -17.47 8.36 9.18
C ASP A 70 -18.08 8.79 7.83
N VAL A 71 -17.27 8.83 6.77
CA VAL A 71 -17.73 9.22 5.42
C VAL A 71 -18.81 8.27 4.88
N MET A 72 -18.67 6.96 5.09
CA MET A 72 -19.68 5.98 4.65
C MET A 72 -21.01 6.12 5.41
N SER A 73 -20.97 6.57 6.66
CA SER A 73 -22.16 6.78 7.49
C SER A 73 -22.96 8.02 7.07
N GLU A 74 -22.27 9.07 6.63
CA GLU A 74 -22.91 10.34 6.24
C GLU A 74 -23.35 10.36 4.77
N TYR A 75 -22.63 9.66 3.88
CA TYR A 75 -22.82 9.76 2.43
C TYR A 75 -23.20 8.43 1.76
N HIS A 76 -24.39 7.92 2.08
CA HIS A 76 -24.90 6.64 1.57
C HIS A 76 -24.89 6.51 0.03
N ALA A 77 -25.18 7.60 -0.69
CA ALA A 77 -25.14 7.53 -2.15
C ALA A 77 -23.72 7.28 -2.68
N PHE A 78 -22.67 7.71 -1.99
CA PHE A 78 -21.31 7.38 -2.38
C PHE A 78 -20.97 5.93 -2.01
N SER A 79 -21.34 5.49 -0.80
CA SER A 79 -21.03 4.14 -0.31
C SER A 79 -21.65 3.02 -1.16
N GLU A 80 -22.87 3.20 -1.68
CA GLU A 80 -23.51 2.22 -2.58
C GLU A 80 -22.73 1.90 -3.86
N ARG A 81 -21.77 2.76 -4.24
CA ARG A 81 -20.94 2.59 -5.44
C ARG A 81 -19.58 1.95 -5.15
N ILE A 82 -19.27 1.73 -3.88
CA ILE A 82 -18.07 1.02 -3.47
C ILE A 82 -18.35 -0.48 -3.56
N GLY A 83 -17.73 -1.13 -4.54
CA GLY A 83 -17.96 -2.56 -4.78
C GLY A 83 -17.30 -3.47 -3.76
N GLN A 84 -16.15 -3.06 -3.20
CA GLN A 84 -15.39 -3.87 -2.25
C GLN A 84 -14.59 -2.98 -1.31
N GLU A 85 -14.61 -3.33 -0.03
CA GLU A 85 -13.76 -2.75 1.00
C GLU A 85 -12.74 -3.79 1.46
N VAL A 86 -11.47 -3.40 1.57
CA VAL A 86 -10.38 -4.28 2.01
C VAL A 86 -9.63 -3.59 3.13
N ALA A 87 -9.71 -4.18 4.33
CA ALA A 87 -8.92 -3.74 5.48
C ALA A 87 -7.51 -4.34 5.40
N LEU A 88 -6.51 -3.48 5.20
CA LEU A 88 -5.11 -3.89 5.25
C LEU A 88 -4.72 -4.21 6.69
N ARG A 89 -4.13 -5.40 6.90
CA ARG A 89 -3.70 -5.87 8.22
C ARG A 89 -2.18 -5.72 8.37
N PRO A 90 -1.68 -5.51 9.60
CA PRO A 90 -0.25 -5.61 9.88
C PRO A 90 0.33 -6.95 9.45
N LEU A 91 1.63 -6.97 9.15
CA LEU A 91 2.34 -8.19 8.78
C LEU A 91 2.29 -9.24 9.91
N THR A 92 2.15 -10.49 9.51
CA THR A 92 2.41 -11.67 10.34
C THR A 92 3.88 -12.10 10.17
N ALA A 93 4.35 -13.02 11.01
CA ALA A 93 5.70 -13.59 10.84
C ALA A 93 5.87 -14.31 9.50
N GLU A 94 4.83 -15.02 9.05
CA GLU A 94 4.79 -15.69 7.74
C GLU A 94 4.91 -14.67 6.61
N ASN A 95 4.04 -13.65 6.59
CA ASN A 95 4.06 -12.62 5.54
C ASN A 95 5.33 -11.76 5.57
N LEU A 96 5.94 -11.58 6.74
CA LEU A 96 7.22 -10.90 6.86
C LEU A 96 8.33 -11.69 6.18
N THR A 97 8.39 -13.00 6.42
CA THR A 97 9.42 -13.87 5.86
C THR A 97 9.34 -13.85 4.33
N GLU A 98 8.12 -14.00 3.79
CA GLU A 98 7.85 -13.93 2.35
C GLU A 98 8.25 -12.56 1.77
N LEU A 99 7.85 -11.46 2.43
CA LEU A 99 8.21 -10.10 2.00
C LEU A 99 9.74 -9.92 1.94
N VAL A 100 10.46 -10.33 2.98
CA VAL A 100 11.92 -10.16 3.03
C VAL A 100 12.60 -11.05 1.99
N GLU A 101 12.14 -12.29 1.82
CA GLU A 101 12.62 -13.20 0.78
C GLU A 101 12.46 -12.60 -0.61
N ASP A 102 11.27 -12.08 -0.96
CA ASP A 102 10.98 -11.48 -2.26
C ASP A 102 11.91 -10.29 -2.57
N TYR A 103 12.12 -9.42 -1.59
CA TYR A 103 13.02 -8.27 -1.75
C TYR A 103 14.47 -8.69 -1.94
N LEU A 104 14.95 -9.69 -1.19
CA LEU A 104 16.31 -10.21 -1.33
C LEU A 104 16.50 -10.94 -2.66
N GLN A 105 15.54 -11.77 -3.05
CA GLN A 105 15.60 -12.56 -4.28
C GLN A 105 15.64 -11.66 -5.52
N ARG A 106 14.97 -10.52 -5.50
CA ARG A 106 15.00 -9.55 -6.60
C ARG A 106 16.42 -9.04 -6.90
N GLU A 107 17.25 -8.88 -5.88
CA GLU A 107 18.59 -8.29 -6.01
C GLU A 107 19.72 -9.34 -6.01
N ARG A 108 19.44 -10.59 -5.64
CA ARG A 108 20.43 -11.68 -5.67
C ARG A 108 20.82 -12.03 -7.10
N THR A 109 22.12 -12.00 -7.38
CA THR A 109 22.69 -12.34 -8.69
C THR A 109 22.95 -13.84 -8.86
N THR A 110 23.11 -14.57 -7.76
CA THR A 110 23.26 -16.03 -7.74
C THR A 110 22.04 -16.66 -7.08
N THR A 111 21.50 -17.70 -7.71
CA THR A 111 20.46 -18.57 -7.14
C THR A 111 21.11 -19.44 -6.07
N ASP A 112 21.49 -18.82 -4.96
CA ASP A 112 22.09 -19.54 -3.85
C ASP A 112 21.00 -20.39 -3.20
N SER A 113 21.23 -21.71 -3.11
CA SER A 113 20.30 -22.69 -2.55
C SER A 113 20.23 -22.63 -1.00
N GLY A 114 20.66 -21.52 -0.41
CA GLY A 114 20.65 -21.29 1.04
C GLY A 114 19.29 -20.83 1.55
N ARG A 115 19.18 -20.66 2.88
CA ARG A 115 17.98 -20.15 3.56
C ARG A 115 17.42 -18.91 2.83
N ALA A 116 16.13 -18.97 2.49
CA ALA A 116 15.34 -17.94 1.81
C ALA A 116 15.70 -16.49 2.22
N VAL A 117 15.77 -16.23 3.52
CA VAL A 117 15.91 -14.89 4.09
C VAL A 117 17.35 -14.45 4.41
N ARG A 118 18.38 -15.20 4.01
CA ARG A 118 19.78 -14.78 4.26
C ARG A 118 20.08 -13.38 3.70
N PRO A 119 20.75 -12.49 4.43
CA PRO A 119 21.59 -12.77 5.60
C PRO A 119 20.85 -12.76 6.95
N PHE A 120 19.53 -12.59 6.99
CA PHE A 120 18.78 -12.58 8.25
C PHE A 120 18.63 -13.98 8.85
N THR A 121 18.66 -14.02 10.17
CA THR A 121 18.18 -15.16 10.97
C THR A 121 16.68 -15.04 11.21
N GLU A 122 15.97 -16.16 11.38
CA GLU A 122 14.53 -16.15 11.67
C GLU A 122 14.22 -15.37 12.96
N GLU A 123 15.08 -15.54 13.98
CA GLU A 123 14.97 -14.85 15.26
C GLU A 123 15.17 -13.32 15.12
N SER A 124 16.07 -12.88 14.24
CA SER A 124 16.22 -11.44 13.95
C SER A 124 14.98 -10.85 13.29
N LEU A 125 14.31 -11.59 12.39
CA LEU A 125 13.08 -11.16 11.74
C LEU A 125 11.93 -11.07 12.74
N GLU A 126 11.83 -12.01 13.68
CA GLU A 126 10.84 -11.93 14.77
C GLU A 126 11.05 -10.67 15.63
N LEU A 127 12.30 -10.33 15.95
CA LEU A 127 12.61 -9.10 16.68
C LEU A 127 12.22 -7.86 15.87
N ILE A 128 12.53 -7.83 14.57
CA ILE A 128 12.15 -6.73 13.67
C ILE A 128 10.63 -6.59 13.60
N LEU A 129 9.90 -7.70 13.51
CA LEU A 129 8.43 -7.71 13.49
C LEU A 129 7.87 -7.09 14.76
N GLN A 130 8.37 -7.53 15.93
CA GLN A 130 7.92 -7.05 17.23
C GLN A 130 8.16 -5.55 17.39
N ARG A 131 9.35 -5.06 16.99
CA ARG A 131 9.72 -3.65 17.09
C ARG A 131 8.95 -2.76 16.10
N SER A 132 8.68 -3.28 14.90
CA SER A 132 7.96 -2.56 13.84
C SER A 132 6.43 -2.68 13.95
N GLN A 133 5.92 -3.48 14.91
CA GLN A 133 4.50 -3.74 15.10
C GLN A 133 3.78 -4.17 13.81
N GLY A 134 4.46 -4.93 12.95
CA GLY A 134 3.93 -5.36 11.64
C GLY A 134 3.76 -4.24 10.60
N ASN A 135 4.29 -3.04 10.82
CA ASN A 135 4.29 -1.96 9.83
C ASN A 135 5.31 -2.24 8.72
N ILE A 136 4.82 -2.48 7.50
CA ILE A 136 5.64 -2.81 6.32
C ILE A 136 6.74 -1.78 6.08
N ARG A 137 6.41 -0.47 6.15
CA ARG A 137 7.38 0.60 5.90
C ARG A 137 8.50 0.58 6.94
N GLN A 138 8.17 0.41 8.21
CA GLN A 138 9.17 0.34 9.28
C GLN A 138 10.03 -0.91 9.15
N VAL A 139 9.42 -2.07 8.88
CA VAL A 139 10.14 -3.33 8.63
C VAL A 139 11.20 -3.15 7.54
N LEU A 140 10.80 -2.65 6.36
CA LEU A 140 11.72 -2.50 5.23
C LEU A 140 12.82 -1.48 5.52
N SER A 141 12.50 -0.36 6.18
CA SER A 141 13.51 0.62 6.59
C SER A 141 14.52 0.04 7.58
N VAL A 142 14.06 -0.75 8.54
CA VAL A 142 14.92 -1.43 9.52
C VAL A 142 15.80 -2.47 8.83
N CYS A 143 15.23 -3.31 7.96
CA CYS A 143 15.97 -4.31 7.20
C CYS A 143 17.04 -3.66 6.31
N SER A 144 16.70 -2.58 5.59
CA SER A 144 17.65 -1.83 4.76
C SER A 144 18.81 -1.31 5.59
N ARG A 145 18.52 -0.66 6.72
CA ARG A 145 19.55 -0.13 7.62
C ARG A 145 20.45 -1.23 8.18
N MET A 146 19.88 -2.37 8.56
CA MET A 146 20.66 -3.50 9.07
C MET A 146 21.54 -4.13 7.99
N LEU A 147 21.08 -4.19 6.74
CA LEU A 147 21.89 -4.66 5.62
C LEU A 147 23.06 -3.71 5.34
N ASP A 148 22.82 -2.39 5.36
CA ASP A 148 23.85 -1.38 5.14
C ASP A 148 24.93 -1.45 6.24
N GLU A 149 24.53 -1.61 7.50
CA GLU A 149 25.48 -1.74 8.61
C GLU A 149 26.23 -3.07 8.55
N ALA A 150 25.55 -4.18 8.29
CA ALA A 150 26.18 -5.48 8.17
C ALA A 150 27.23 -5.50 7.03
N ALA A 151 26.93 -4.83 5.92
CA ALA A 151 27.88 -4.66 4.83
C ALA A 151 29.07 -3.77 5.21
N THR A 152 28.87 -2.78 6.09
CA THR A 152 29.94 -1.88 6.58
C THR A 152 30.88 -2.60 7.56
N GLU A 153 30.33 -3.50 8.38
CA GLU A 153 31.08 -4.29 9.36
C GLU A 153 31.62 -5.63 8.82
N ASP A 154 31.47 -5.90 7.51
CA ASP A 154 31.80 -7.19 6.87
C ASP A 154 31.12 -8.40 7.55
N GLN A 155 29.93 -8.19 8.12
CA GLN A 155 29.10 -9.23 8.74
C GLN A 155 28.34 -10.01 7.67
N THR A 156 28.36 -11.34 7.78
CA THR A 156 27.70 -12.25 6.82
C THR A 156 26.32 -12.72 7.28
N GLU A 157 25.98 -12.50 8.55
CA GLU A 157 24.73 -12.93 9.18
C GLU A 157 24.22 -11.82 10.11
N ILE A 158 22.92 -11.53 10.00
CA ILE A 158 22.21 -10.58 10.86
C ILE A 158 21.52 -11.40 11.95
N SER A 159 22.18 -11.50 13.11
CA SER A 159 21.67 -12.18 14.30
C SER A 159 20.80 -11.25 15.16
N THR A 160 20.14 -11.81 16.16
CA THR A 160 19.35 -11.05 17.13
C THR A 160 20.21 -10.05 17.91
N GLU A 161 21.45 -10.40 18.25
CA GLU A 161 22.38 -9.52 18.97
C GLU A 161 22.73 -8.30 18.13
N PHE A 162 23.10 -8.51 16.86
CA PHE A 162 23.37 -7.41 15.91
C PHE A 162 22.14 -6.52 15.72
N ALA A 163 20.97 -7.15 15.58
CA ALA A 163 19.73 -6.42 15.45
C ALA A 163 19.41 -5.57 16.70
N GLN A 164 19.72 -6.05 17.91
CA GLN A 164 19.51 -5.33 19.16
C GLN A 164 20.40 -4.08 19.31
N GLU A 165 21.64 -4.13 18.81
CA GLU A 165 22.56 -2.98 18.86
C GLU A 165 22.09 -1.82 17.99
N LEU A 166 21.33 -2.10 16.94
CA LEU A 166 20.84 -1.11 15.97
C LEU A 166 19.46 -0.52 16.28
N PHE A 167 18.73 -1.06 17.26
CA PHE A 167 17.43 -0.53 17.69
C PHE A 167 17.58 0.62 18.68
#